data_AF-A0A4V2HEG0-F1
#
_entry.id   AF-A0A4V2HEG0-F1
#
_cell.length_a   1.000
_cell.length_b   1.000
_cell.length_c   1.000
_cell.angle_alpha   90.00
_cell.angle_beta   90.00
_cell.angle_gamma   90.00
#
_symmetry.space_group_name_H-M   'P 1'
#
loop_
_entity.id
_entity.type
_entity.pdbx_description
1 polymer ?
#
loop_
_entity_poly.entity_id
_entity_poly.type
_entity_poly.pdbx_seq_one_letter_code
_entity_poly.pdbx_strand_id
1 'polypeptide(L)'
;MRSLTMRAVLTKGFMDSAALLALLLPAMAISQVRTQPSPAEESKAPVEHFPSASFDQLAATRALDRGSATIQGLACSYHGGLMFVAKNSPVMLFPVTPYYEEWMQMRKQMKGKELVVMSSEAFQTRIDTKTDDGGNFRFSEIKPGRYIVVVQQSFTEARAVPIYAGTAVNSYGDSADYYRNEDRSISHNDELIGDVVVKKEGDVSKATLAGGKMTLAARMLPCR
;
A
#
# COMPACT_ATOMS: atom_id res chain seq x y z
N MET A 1 -35.40 -28.34 62.69
CA MET A 1 -35.21 -29.60 63.45
C MET A 1 -34.03 -30.35 62.83
N ARG A 2 -33.00 -30.56 63.66
CA ARG A 2 -31.99 -31.64 63.69
C ARG A 2 -31.65 -32.38 62.37
N SER A 3 -30.43 -32.12 61.87
CA SER A 3 -29.23 -32.94 62.11
C SER A 3 -29.22 -34.44 61.76
N LEU A 4 -28.02 -34.86 61.31
CA LEU A 4 -27.34 -36.16 61.51
C LEU A 4 -27.55 -37.30 60.48
N THR A 5 -26.57 -37.39 59.57
CA THR A 5 -25.52 -38.45 59.47
C THR A 5 -25.85 -39.94 59.28
N MET A 6 -24.85 -40.59 58.67
CA MET A 6 -24.39 -42.00 58.79
C MET A 6 -25.12 -43.00 57.89
N ARG A 7 -24.48 -44.03 57.32
CA ARG A 7 -23.15 -44.64 57.55
C ARG A 7 -22.77 -45.51 56.34
N ALA A 8 -21.46 -45.68 56.16
CA ALA A 8 -20.84 -46.65 55.28
C ALA A 8 -21.10 -48.11 55.72
N VAL A 9 -20.99 -49.06 54.77
CA VAL A 9 -20.68 -50.47 55.05
C VAL A 9 -19.65 -50.96 54.02
N LEU A 10 -18.50 -51.39 54.55
CA LEU A 10 -17.46 -52.18 53.89
C LEU A 10 -17.97 -53.59 53.56
N THR A 11 -17.47 -54.20 52.48
CA THR A 11 -17.05 -55.62 52.54
C THR A 11 -15.81 -55.87 51.67
N LYS A 12 -14.91 -56.66 52.25
CA LYS A 12 -13.59 -57.12 51.77
C LYS A 12 -13.74 -58.28 50.77
N GLY A 13 -12.71 -58.52 49.95
CA GLY A 13 -12.39 -59.90 49.57
C GLY A 13 -11.42 -60.08 48.40
N PHE A 14 -10.24 -60.64 48.71
CA PHE A 14 -9.38 -61.51 47.90
C PHE A 14 -8.33 -60.94 46.92
N MET A 15 -7.07 -60.93 47.42
CA MET A 15 -5.86 -61.61 46.88
C MET A 15 -6.15 -62.55 45.67
N ASP A 16 -5.33 -62.64 44.62
CA ASP A 16 -3.93 -63.07 44.66
C ASP A 16 -3.24 -63.00 43.26
N SER A 17 -1.90 -62.89 43.30
CA SER A 17 -0.93 -63.44 42.32
C SER A 17 -0.79 -62.92 40.88
N ALA A 18 0.23 -62.07 40.72
CA ALA A 18 1.40 -62.22 39.84
C ALA A 18 1.22 -62.52 38.33
N ALA A 19 1.57 -61.53 37.49
CA ALA A 19 2.41 -61.75 36.31
C ALA A 19 3.11 -60.45 35.89
N LEU A 20 4.44 -60.49 35.89
CA LEU A 20 5.33 -59.48 35.29
C LEU A 20 4.99 -59.28 33.80
N LEU A 21 4.88 -58.02 33.37
CA LEU A 21 5.33 -57.64 32.03
C LEU A 21 5.78 -56.17 32.04
N ALA A 22 7.09 -55.97 32.24
CA ALA A 22 7.73 -54.68 32.06
C ALA A 22 7.90 -54.42 30.56
N LEU A 23 7.11 -53.48 30.03
CA LEU A 23 7.32 -52.88 28.70
C LEU A 23 7.59 -51.39 28.91
N LEU A 24 8.87 -51.06 29.09
CA LEU A 24 9.40 -49.70 29.07
C LEU A 24 9.32 -49.18 27.63
N LEU A 25 8.41 -48.23 27.41
CA LEU A 25 8.29 -47.48 26.16
C LEU A 25 9.55 -46.63 25.93
N PRO A 26 10.14 -46.63 24.71
CA PRO A 26 11.18 -45.67 24.38
C PRO A 26 10.57 -44.26 24.35
N ALA A 27 11.14 -43.37 25.17
CA ALA A 27 10.82 -41.95 25.13
C ALA A 27 11.21 -41.40 23.75
N MET A 28 10.21 -41.10 22.92
CA MET A 28 10.44 -40.32 21.71
C MET A 28 10.85 -38.91 22.13
N ALA A 29 12.14 -38.60 21.96
CA ALA A 29 12.63 -37.24 22.06
C ALA A 29 11.99 -36.43 20.93
N ILE A 30 10.98 -35.63 21.28
CA ILE A 30 10.47 -34.58 20.41
C ILE A 30 11.61 -33.59 20.25
N SER A 31 12.32 -33.68 19.12
CA SER A 31 13.32 -32.68 18.75
C SER A 31 12.60 -31.35 18.58
N GLN A 32 12.68 -30.49 19.59
CA GLN A 32 12.15 -29.15 19.55
C GLN A 32 12.95 -28.41 18.47
N VAL A 33 12.36 -28.25 17.28
CA VAL A 33 12.86 -27.32 16.27
C VAL A 33 12.77 -25.95 16.91
N ARG A 34 13.89 -25.48 17.46
CA ARG A 34 14.04 -24.15 18.00
C ARG A 34 14.06 -23.21 16.79
N THR A 35 12.90 -22.77 16.33
CA THR A 35 12.80 -21.62 15.43
C THR A 35 13.39 -20.44 16.18
N GLN A 36 14.66 -20.13 15.89
CA GLN A 36 15.23 -18.85 16.29
C GLN A 36 14.37 -17.77 15.60
N PRO A 37 13.79 -16.83 16.35
CA PRO A 37 13.24 -15.64 15.74
C PRO A 37 14.37 -14.98 14.94
N SER A 38 14.17 -14.82 13.64
CA SER A 38 15.03 -13.94 12.83
C SER A 38 15.09 -12.59 13.56
N PRO A 39 16.27 -11.97 13.71
CA PRO A 39 16.34 -10.61 14.22
C PRO A 39 15.41 -9.76 13.36
N ALA A 40 14.45 -9.09 13.98
CA ALA A 40 13.66 -8.09 13.29
C ALA A 40 14.67 -7.05 12.77
N GLU A 41 14.79 -6.91 11.45
CA GLU A 41 15.48 -5.76 10.87
C GLU A 41 14.75 -4.52 11.37
N GLU A 42 15.38 -3.78 12.28
CA GLU A 42 14.91 -2.49 12.74
C GLU A 42 15.01 -1.51 11.56
N SER A 43 13.93 -1.45 10.78
CA SER A 43 13.76 -0.55 9.65
C SER A 43 13.78 0.88 10.17
N LYS A 44 14.94 1.55 10.10
CA LYS A 44 15.08 2.98 10.41
C LYS A 44 14.03 3.78 9.63
N ALA A 45 13.22 4.55 10.35
CA ALA A 45 12.19 5.39 9.75
C ALA A 45 12.80 6.31 8.66
N PRO A 46 12.09 6.54 7.54
CA PRO A 46 12.52 7.48 6.52
C PRO A 46 12.81 8.86 7.12
N VAL A 47 13.82 9.55 6.60
CA VAL A 47 14.11 10.93 7.00
C VAL A 47 13.07 11.84 6.32
N GLU A 48 12.37 12.64 7.13
CA GLU A 48 11.37 13.59 6.68
C GLU A 48 11.98 14.97 6.38
N HIS A 49 11.58 15.56 5.26
CA HIS A 49 11.98 16.88 4.82
C HIS A 49 10.74 17.75 4.59
N PHE A 50 10.74 18.96 5.15
CA PHE A 50 9.63 19.92 5.06
C PHE A 50 10.07 21.17 4.29
N PRO A 51 9.16 21.82 3.53
CA PRO A 51 9.42 23.14 2.95
C PRO A 51 9.91 24.14 4.00
N SER A 52 10.85 24.99 3.59
CA SER A 52 11.43 26.05 4.42
C SER A 52 10.59 27.33 4.42
N ALA A 53 9.80 27.55 3.36
CA ALA A 53 8.84 28.65 3.28
C ALA A 53 7.82 28.56 4.41
N SER A 54 7.40 29.73 4.91
CA SER A 54 6.31 29.81 5.87
C SER A 54 4.98 29.46 5.21
N PHE A 55 4.16 28.66 5.89
CA PHE A 55 2.81 28.36 5.43
C PHE A 55 1.85 29.53 5.73
N ASP A 56 1.26 30.11 4.68
CA ASP A 56 0.19 31.11 4.81
C ASP A 56 -1.17 30.43 4.64
N GLN A 57 -1.77 30.08 5.78
CA GLN A 57 -3.06 29.39 5.84
C GLN A 57 -4.19 30.22 5.22
N LEU A 58 -4.17 31.54 5.41
CA LEU A 58 -5.22 32.42 4.92
C LEU A 58 -5.17 32.52 3.39
N ALA A 59 -3.97 32.66 2.81
CA ALA A 59 -3.79 32.65 1.37
C ALA A 59 -4.20 31.29 0.76
N ALA A 60 -3.81 30.17 1.37
CA ALA A 60 -4.19 28.84 0.92
C ALA A 60 -5.72 28.64 0.94
N THR A 61 -6.36 29.00 2.05
CA THR A 61 -7.82 28.88 2.19
C THR A 61 -8.56 29.74 1.17
N ARG A 62 -8.13 31.00 0.98
CA ARG A 62 -8.75 31.93 0.00
C ARG A 62 -8.61 31.48 -1.46
N ALA A 63 -7.54 30.75 -1.78
CA ALA A 63 -7.32 30.17 -3.09
C ALA A 63 -8.26 28.98 -3.38
N LEU A 64 -8.82 28.38 -2.33
CA LEU A 64 -9.80 27.30 -2.37
C LEU A 64 -11.25 27.76 -2.11
N ASP A 65 -11.47 29.07 -1.91
CA ASP A 65 -12.82 29.63 -1.85
C ASP A 65 -13.63 29.24 -3.10
N ARG A 66 -14.96 29.27 -2.96
CA ARG A 66 -15.86 28.95 -4.06
C ARG A 66 -15.66 29.87 -5.26
N GLY A 67 -15.56 29.26 -6.43
CA GLY A 67 -15.64 29.90 -7.75
C GLY A 67 -16.71 29.23 -8.59
N SER A 68 -16.58 29.32 -9.90
CA SER A 68 -17.53 28.73 -10.87
C SER A 68 -16.88 27.77 -11.87
N ALA A 69 -15.56 27.58 -11.80
CA ALA A 69 -14.85 26.67 -12.68
C ALA A 69 -14.93 25.22 -12.17
N THR A 70 -14.51 24.30 -13.02
CA THR A 70 -14.47 22.85 -12.75
C THR A 70 -13.12 22.28 -13.17
N ILE A 71 -12.58 21.39 -12.35
CA ILE A 71 -11.48 20.50 -12.72
C ILE A 71 -12.07 19.10 -12.92
N GLN A 72 -11.78 18.47 -14.05
CA GLN A 72 -12.11 17.07 -14.31
C GLN A 72 -10.85 16.32 -14.70
N GLY A 73 -10.75 15.06 -14.31
CA GLY A 73 -9.59 14.28 -14.68
C GLY A 73 -9.76 12.79 -14.63
N LEU A 74 -8.72 12.09 -15.06
CA LEU A 74 -8.58 10.65 -15.07
C LEU A 74 -7.25 10.27 -14.41
N ALA A 75 -7.28 9.27 -13.55
CA ALA A 75 -6.11 8.79 -12.83
C ALA A 75 -5.89 7.29 -13.06
N CYS A 76 -4.67 6.90 -13.41
CA CYS A 76 -4.27 5.49 -13.48
C CYS A 76 -2.75 5.28 -13.40
N SER A 77 -2.35 4.02 -13.30
CA SER A 77 -0.95 3.59 -13.24
C SER A 77 -0.64 2.48 -14.25
N TYR A 78 0.64 2.36 -14.62
CA TYR A 78 1.15 1.30 -15.49
C TYR A 78 2.18 0.44 -14.79
N HIS A 79 1.87 -0.86 -14.65
CA HIS A 79 2.77 -1.86 -14.05
C HIS A 79 2.71 -3.16 -14.85
N GLY A 80 3.86 -3.79 -15.08
CA GLY A 80 3.92 -5.04 -15.84
C GLY A 80 3.41 -4.94 -17.29
N GLY A 81 3.31 -3.73 -17.85
CA GLY A 81 2.68 -3.50 -19.17
C GLY A 81 1.15 -3.44 -19.15
N LEU A 82 0.53 -3.54 -17.97
CA LEU A 82 -0.91 -3.43 -17.75
C LEU A 82 -1.27 -2.05 -17.20
N MET A 83 -2.48 -1.59 -17.50
CA MET A 83 -3.06 -0.36 -16.98
C MET A 83 -3.96 -0.66 -15.79
N PHE A 84 -3.83 0.11 -14.73
CA PHE A 84 -4.62 0.02 -13.51
C PHE A 84 -5.27 1.37 -13.24
N VAL A 85 -6.57 1.48 -13.49
CA VAL A 85 -7.34 2.70 -13.15
C VAL A 85 -7.36 2.92 -11.65
N ALA A 86 -7.28 4.17 -11.22
CA ALA A 86 -7.38 4.55 -9.83
C ALA A 86 -8.84 4.43 -9.37
N LYS A 87 -9.37 3.23 -9.20
CA LYS A 87 -10.77 3.01 -8.80
C LYS A 87 -11.00 3.44 -7.34
N ASN A 88 -12.05 4.21 -7.07
CA ASN A 88 -12.48 4.62 -5.72
C ASN A 88 -11.34 5.17 -4.83
N SER A 89 -10.36 5.81 -5.45
CA SER A 89 -9.12 6.28 -4.85
C SER A 89 -9.29 7.70 -4.32
N PRO A 90 -8.73 8.03 -3.14
CA PRO A 90 -8.73 9.40 -2.62
C PRO A 90 -8.04 10.36 -3.58
N VAL A 91 -8.66 11.52 -3.79
CA VAL A 91 -8.11 12.62 -4.60
C VAL A 91 -8.08 13.89 -3.77
N MET A 92 -6.91 14.49 -3.67
CA MET A 92 -6.65 15.69 -2.89
C MET A 92 -6.28 16.85 -3.80
N LEU A 93 -6.89 18.01 -3.58
CA LEU A 93 -6.59 19.25 -4.30
C LEU A 93 -5.95 20.27 -3.36
N PHE A 94 -4.76 20.75 -3.73
CA PHE A 94 -4.03 21.78 -3.01
C PHE A 94 -3.87 23.03 -3.89
N PRO A 95 -4.01 24.25 -3.34
CA PRO A 95 -3.73 25.48 -4.07
C PRO A 95 -2.21 25.65 -4.21
N VAL A 96 -1.72 26.20 -5.32
CA VAL A 96 -0.28 26.48 -5.44
C VAL A 96 0.05 27.85 -4.86
N THR A 97 0.39 27.86 -3.57
CA THR A 97 1.06 28.97 -2.88
C THR A 97 2.59 28.74 -2.84
N PRO A 98 3.42 29.71 -2.42
CA PRO A 98 4.88 29.52 -2.34
C PRO A 98 5.30 28.28 -1.54
N TYR A 99 4.58 27.95 -0.47
CA TYR A 99 4.82 26.75 0.34
C TYR A 99 4.67 25.45 -0.48
N TYR A 100 3.56 25.31 -1.21
CA TYR A 100 3.29 24.13 -2.03
C TYR A 100 4.19 24.06 -3.26
N GLU A 101 4.60 25.21 -3.79
CA GLU A 101 5.55 25.28 -4.90
C GLU A 101 6.93 24.77 -4.48
N GLU A 102 7.42 25.16 -3.30
CA GLU A 102 8.64 24.60 -2.74
C GLU A 102 8.50 23.11 -2.45
N TRP A 103 7.39 22.66 -1.86
CA TRP A 103 7.12 21.23 -1.64
C TRP A 103 7.22 20.43 -2.95
N MET A 104 6.62 20.94 -4.04
CA MET A 104 6.72 20.32 -5.36
C MET A 104 8.14 20.29 -5.92
N GLN A 105 8.94 21.34 -5.68
CA GLN A 105 10.34 21.39 -6.11
C GLN A 105 11.19 20.38 -5.33
N MET A 106 11.03 20.33 -4.02
CA MET A 106 11.66 19.36 -3.13
C MET A 106 11.36 17.93 -3.56
N ARG A 107 10.09 17.60 -3.85
CA ARG A 107 9.65 16.29 -4.35
C ARG A 107 10.28 15.89 -5.69
N LYS A 108 10.67 16.86 -6.54
CA LYS A 108 11.36 16.60 -7.81
C LYS A 108 12.86 16.35 -7.62
N GLN A 109 13.45 17.01 -6.64
CA GLN A 109 14.89 16.97 -6.35
C GLN A 109 15.26 15.76 -5.50
N MET A 110 14.50 15.51 -4.42
CA MET A 110 14.73 14.40 -3.51
C MET A 110 14.11 13.13 -4.08
N LYS A 111 14.94 12.09 -4.25
CA LYS A 111 14.56 10.81 -4.82
C LYS A 111 15.00 9.68 -3.89
N GLY A 112 14.26 8.58 -3.87
CA GLY A 112 14.63 7.39 -3.11
C GLY A 112 13.98 7.36 -1.73
N LYS A 113 14.79 7.23 -0.66
CA LYS A 113 14.31 6.98 0.71
C LYS A 113 13.98 8.25 1.50
N GLU A 114 14.23 9.42 0.93
CA GLU A 114 13.91 10.71 1.54
C GLU A 114 12.43 11.02 1.33
N LEU A 115 11.72 11.34 2.43
CA LEU A 115 10.30 11.63 2.39
C LEU A 115 10.08 13.13 2.49
N VAL A 116 9.58 13.76 1.43
CA VAL A 116 9.20 15.17 1.47
C VAL A 116 7.74 15.29 1.87
N VAL A 117 7.52 15.84 3.05
CA VAL A 117 6.21 15.95 3.71
C VAL A 117 5.78 17.42 3.81
N MET A 118 4.48 17.64 3.81
CA MET A 118 3.89 18.95 4.14
C MET A 118 3.70 19.05 5.66
N SER A 119 3.62 20.26 6.19
CA SER A 119 3.13 20.48 7.55
C SER A 119 1.69 19.98 7.67
N SER A 120 1.30 19.56 8.88
CA SER A 120 -0.08 19.12 9.15
C SER A 120 -1.10 20.20 8.80
N GLU A 121 -0.77 21.46 9.09
CA GLU A 121 -1.62 22.61 8.76
C GLU A 121 -1.81 22.76 7.25
N ALA A 122 -0.73 22.67 6.47
CA ALA A 122 -0.81 22.71 5.01
C ALA A 122 -1.61 21.55 4.44
N PHE A 123 -1.42 20.34 4.98
CA PHE A 123 -2.15 19.16 4.54
C PHE A 123 -3.67 19.27 4.80
N GLN A 124 -4.08 19.92 5.89
CA GLN A 124 -5.48 20.06 6.28
C GLN A 124 -6.28 21.07 5.44
N THR A 125 -5.61 21.98 4.71
CA THR A 125 -6.34 22.96 3.90
C THR A 125 -6.89 22.42 2.58
N ARG A 126 -6.53 21.20 2.19
CA ARG A 126 -6.94 20.58 0.91
C ARG A 126 -8.46 20.42 0.78
N ILE A 127 -8.92 20.27 -0.45
CA ILE A 127 -10.26 19.74 -0.76
C ILE A 127 -10.11 18.28 -1.19
N ASP A 128 -10.98 17.42 -0.66
CA ASP A 128 -11.00 15.99 -0.96
C ASP A 128 -12.15 15.62 -1.90
N THR A 129 -11.90 14.66 -2.79
CA THR A 129 -12.92 13.90 -3.51
C THR A 129 -12.44 12.46 -3.67
N LYS A 130 -13.16 11.66 -4.46
CA LYS A 130 -12.72 10.32 -4.88
C LYS A 130 -12.90 10.16 -6.38
N THR A 131 -12.08 9.29 -6.95
CA THR A 131 -12.33 8.81 -8.30
C THR A 131 -13.52 7.86 -8.33
N ASP A 132 -14.16 7.76 -9.49
CA ASP A 132 -15.17 6.74 -9.78
C ASP A 132 -14.53 5.37 -10.12
N ASP A 133 -15.37 4.42 -10.54
CA ASP A 133 -14.94 3.08 -10.95
C ASP A 133 -14.05 3.06 -12.20
N GLY A 134 -14.10 4.12 -13.01
CA GLY A 134 -13.27 4.32 -14.19
C GLY A 134 -12.01 5.15 -13.92
N GLY A 135 -11.77 5.59 -12.69
CA GLY A 135 -10.64 6.45 -12.34
C GLY A 135 -10.87 7.94 -12.60
N ASN A 136 -12.10 8.36 -12.95
CA ASN A 136 -12.41 9.77 -13.20
C ASN A 136 -12.68 10.51 -11.89
N PHE A 137 -12.22 11.76 -11.78
CA PHE A 137 -12.50 12.64 -10.64
C PHE A 137 -12.98 14.01 -11.11
N ARG A 138 -13.67 14.72 -10.20
CA ARG A 138 -14.18 16.08 -10.45
C ARG A 138 -14.12 16.93 -9.18
N PHE A 139 -13.65 18.16 -9.34
CA PHE A 139 -13.83 19.26 -8.40
C PHE A 139 -14.66 20.35 -9.08
N SER A 140 -15.78 20.73 -8.48
CA SER A 140 -16.63 21.83 -8.94
C SER A 140 -16.50 23.05 -8.03
N GLU A 141 -16.96 24.20 -8.51
CA GLU A 141 -16.97 25.47 -7.77
C GLU A 141 -15.56 25.92 -7.37
N ILE A 142 -14.59 25.75 -8.28
CA ILE A 142 -13.19 26.13 -8.07
C ILE A 142 -12.94 27.51 -8.66
N LYS A 143 -12.10 28.32 -8.01
CA LYS A 143 -11.65 29.60 -8.53
C LYS A 143 -10.58 29.43 -9.62
N PRO A 144 -10.38 30.43 -10.49
CA PRO A 144 -9.20 30.52 -11.33
C PRO A 144 -7.94 30.51 -10.47
N GLY A 145 -6.97 29.71 -10.87
CA GLY A 145 -5.78 29.46 -10.06
C GLY A 145 -4.98 28.27 -10.56
N ARG A 146 -3.84 28.05 -9.94
CA ARG A 146 -3.01 26.86 -10.16
C ARG A 146 -3.17 25.94 -8.96
N TYR A 147 -3.36 24.66 -9.23
CA TYR A 147 -3.63 23.64 -8.22
C TYR A 147 -2.73 22.43 -8.44
N ILE A 148 -2.44 21.72 -7.37
CA ILE A 148 -1.83 20.39 -7.39
C ILE A 148 -2.93 19.38 -7.08
N VAL A 149 -3.03 18.35 -7.91
CA VAL A 149 -3.90 17.20 -7.68
C VAL A 149 -3.03 16.02 -7.27
N VAL A 150 -3.37 15.37 -6.16
CA VAL A 150 -2.70 14.16 -5.67
C VAL A 150 -3.73 13.03 -5.57
N VAL A 151 -3.45 11.90 -6.19
CA VAL A 151 -4.27 10.68 -6.09
C VAL A 151 -3.45 9.59 -5.44
N GLN A 152 -4.02 8.95 -4.42
CA GLN A 152 -3.43 7.79 -3.77
C GLN A 152 -4.13 6.53 -4.24
N GLN A 153 -3.44 5.71 -5.01
CA GLN A 153 -3.98 4.49 -5.60
C GLN A 153 -3.31 3.27 -4.98
N SER A 154 -4.11 2.39 -4.39
CA SER A 154 -3.68 1.07 -3.93
C SER A 154 -4.35 -0.01 -4.75
N PHE A 155 -3.57 -0.96 -5.27
CA PHE A 155 -4.09 -2.07 -6.07
C PHE A 155 -3.15 -3.29 -6.01
N THR A 156 -3.65 -4.42 -6.47
CA THR A 156 -2.89 -5.66 -6.55
C THR A 156 -2.75 -6.10 -8.00
N GLU A 157 -1.51 -6.32 -8.42
CA GLU A 157 -1.16 -6.89 -9.72
C GLU A 157 -0.99 -8.41 -9.57
N ALA A 158 -1.73 -9.19 -10.35
CA ALA A 158 -1.43 -10.60 -10.54
C ALA A 158 -0.30 -10.75 -11.58
N ARG A 159 0.82 -11.35 -11.18
CA ARG A 159 2.00 -11.54 -12.03
C ARG A 159 2.51 -12.97 -11.95
N ALA A 160 2.67 -13.60 -13.11
CA ALA A 160 3.44 -14.83 -13.23
C ALA A 160 4.94 -14.51 -13.17
N VAL A 161 5.64 -15.07 -12.18
CA VAL A 161 7.08 -14.90 -11.99
C VAL A 161 7.79 -16.22 -12.29
N PRO A 162 8.82 -16.25 -13.17
CA PRO A 162 9.59 -17.45 -13.39
C PRO A 162 10.43 -17.75 -12.13
N ILE A 163 10.25 -18.94 -11.57
CA ILE A 163 11.04 -19.46 -10.46
C ILE A 163 11.87 -20.64 -10.96
N TYR A 164 13.14 -20.67 -10.54
CA TYR A 164 14.08 -21.72 -10.92
C TYR A 164 13.57 -23.08 -10.44
N ALA A 165 13.51 -24.03 -11.37
CA ALA A 165 12.95 -25.36 -11.17
C ALA A 165 14.01 -26.48 -11.23
N GLY A 166 15.27 -26.13 -11.48
CA GLY A 166 16.39 -27.07 -11.54
C GLY A 166 17.21 -26.91 -12.82
N THR A 167 18.36 -27.59 -12.87
CA THR A 167 19.23 -27.64 -14.05
C THR A 167 19.35 -29.09 -14.49
N ALA A 168 19.18 -29.36 -15.78
CA ALA A 168 19.53 -30.66 -16.36
C ALA A 168 20.90 -30.56 -17.03
N VAL A 169 21.71 -31.59 -16.86
CA VAL A 169 23.01 -31.73 -17.53
C VAL A 169 22.93 -32.92 -18.47
N ASN A 170 23.34 -32.75 -19.73
CA ASN A 170 23.39 -33.84 -20.69
C ASN A 170 24.67 -34.68 -20.52
N SER A 171 24.78 -35.81 -21.23
CA SER A 171 25.94 -36.69 -21.18
C SER A 171 27.25 -36.08 -21.71
N TYR A 172 27.17 -34.95 -22.43
CA TYR A 172 28.31 -34.20 -22.97
C TYR A 172 28.78 -33.08 -22.03
N GLY A 173 28.09 -32.84 -20.92
CA GLY A 173 28.42 -31.83 -19.92
C GLY A 173 27.72 -30.48 -20.11
N ASP A 174 26.84 -30.32 -21.11
CA ASP A 174 26.06 -29.10 -21.28
C ASP A 174 24.93 -29.04 -20.25
N SER A 175 24.69 -27.85 -19.70
CA SER A 175 23.62 -27.62 -18.73
C SER A 175 22.55 -26.68 -19.27
N ALA A 176 21.29 -26.98 -18.96
CA ALA A 176 20.15 -26.11 -19.22
C ALA A 176 19.35 -25.88 -17.93
N ASP A 177 19.08 -24.61 -17.63
CA ASP A 177 18.25 -24.21 -16.49
C ASP A 177 16.78 -24.22 -16.87
N TYR A 178 15.96 -24.81 -16.01
CA TYR A 178 14.51 -24.88 -16.15
C TYR A 178 13.87 -23.93 -15.17
N TYR A 179 12.82 -23.28 -15.62
CA TYR A 179 11.99 -22.39 -14.80
C TYR A 179 10.54 -22.82 -14.93
N ARG A 180 9.78 -22.63 -13.86
CA ARG A 180 8.31 -22.73 -13.88
C ARG A 180 7.73 -21.38 -13.47
N ASN A 181 6.52 -21.08 -13.92
CA ASN A 181 5.84 -19.85 -13.51
C ASN A 181 5.12 -20.09 -12.18
N GLU A 182 5.23 -19.11 -11.28
CA GLU A 182 4.47 -19.01 -10.05
C GLU A 182 3.62 -17.73 -10.09
N ASP A 183 2.32 -17.85 -9.86
CA ASP A 183 1.42 -16.71 -9.80
C ASP A 183 1.58 -15.99 -8.46
N ARG A 184 1.93 -14.70 -8.51
CA ARG A 184 2.09 -13.85 -7.33
C ARG A 184 1.16 -12.65 -7.40
N SER A 185 0.67 -12.26 -6.23
CA SER A 185 -0.04 -11.01 -6.02
C SER A 185 0.95 -9.96 -5.51
N ILE A 186 1.18 -8.92 -6.28
CA ILE A 186 2.07 -7.81 -5.94
C ILE A 186 1.20 -6.60 -5.58
N SER A 187 1.30 -6.14 -4.34
CA SER A 187 0.61 -4.93 -3.88
C SER A 187 1.40 -3.69 -4.28
N HIS A 188 0.69 -2.70 -4.82
CA HIS A 188 1.23 -1.40 -5.22
C HIS A 188 0.51 -0.29 -4.47
N ASN A 189 1.26 0.75 -4.12
CA ASN A 189 0.75 2.00 -3.55
C ASN A 189 1.39 3.14 -4.34
N ASP A 190 0.65 3.64 -5.32
CA ASP A 190 1.10 4.71 -6.19
C ASP A 190 0.55 6.04 -5.71
N GLU A 191 1.40 7.05 -5.70
CA GLU A 191 1.00 8.43 -5.54
C GLU A 191 1.15 9.16 -6.87
N LEU A 192 0.03 9.59 -7.43
CA LEU A 192 -0.05 10.28 -8.71
C LEU A 192 -0.20 11.77 -8.45
N ILE A 193 0.75 12.57 -8.93
CA ILE A 193 0.77 14.02 -8.71
C ILE A 193 0.76 14.73 -10.05
N GLY A 194 -0.10 15.73 -10.19
CA GLY A 194 -0.11 16.62 -11.37
C GLY A 194 -0.47 18.05 -11.00
N ASP A 195 -0.06 18.97 -11.87
CA ASP A 195 -0.44 20.37 -11.82
C ASP A 195 -1.59 20.66 -12.78
N VAL A 196 -2.51 21.54 -12.38
CA VAL A 196 -3.60 22.00 -13.23
C VAL A 196 -3.77 23.51 -13.08
N VAL A 197 -3.97 24.18 -14.20
CA VAL A 197 -4.20 25.63 -14.26
C VAL A 197 -5.62 25.89 -14.74
N VAL A 198 -6.42 26.50 -13.88
CA VAL A 198 -7.75 27.02 -14.19
C VAL A 198 -7.60 28.49 -14.58
N LYS A 199 -7.88 28.82 -15.84
CA LYS A 199 -7.57 30.15 -16.40
C LYS A 199 -8.59 31.21 -16.04
N LYS A 200 -9.88 30.87 -16.05
CA LYS A 200 -10.98 31.81 -15.76
C LYS A 200 -12.20 31.09 -15.19
N GLU A 201 -13.12 31.91 -14.68
CA GLU A 201 -14.41 31.47 -14.14
C GLU A 201 -15.23 30.72 -15.21
N GLY A 202 -15.97 29.70 -14.79
CA GLY A 202 -16.79 28.85 -15.65
C GLY A 202 -16.02 27.85 -16.53
N ASP A 203 -14.69 27.86 -16.53
CA ASP A 203 -13.88 26.93 -17.34
C ASP A 203 -13.98 25.49 -16.82
N VAL A 204 -13.84 24.54 -17.74
CA VAL A 204 -13.58 23.13 -17.43
C VAL A 204 -12.13 22.80 -17.78
N SER A 205 -11.29 22.64 -16.76
CA SER A 205 -9.89 22.25 -16.91
C SER A 205 -9.75 20.73 -16.82
N LYS A 206 -8.98 20.14 -17.73
CA LYS A 206 -8.71 18.69 -17.75
C LYS A 206 -7.36 18.37 -17.13
N ALA A 207 -7.30 17.29 -16.36
CA ALA A 207 -6.07 16.77 -15.78
C ALA A 207 -5.98 15.25 -15.98
N THR A 208 -4.86 14.76 -16.50
CA THR A 208 -4.58 13.33 -16.56
C THR A 208 -3.42 13.02 -15.63
N LEU A 209 -3.63 12.07 -14.72
CA LEU A 209 -2.64 11.63 -13.74
C LEU A 209 -2.23 10.21 -14.06
N ALA A 210 -0.97 10.03 -14.47
CA ALA A 210 -0.42 8.75 -14.86
C ALA A 210 0.85 8.43 -14.07
N GLY A 211 0.93 7.20 -13.53
CA GLY A 211 2.09 6.70 -12.77
C GLY A 211 2.68 5.41 -13.35
N GLY A 212 3.83 5.00 -12.80
CA GLY A 212 4.49 3.74 -13.16
C GLY A 212 5.39 3.79 -14.40
N LYS A 213 6.11 2.68 -14.65
CA LYS A 213 7.01 2.56 -15.81
C LYS A 213 6.19 2.27 -17.07
N MET A 214 5.92 3.31 -17.86
CA MET A 214 5.27 3.17 -19.16
C MET A 214 6.20 2.54 -20.19
N THR A 215 5.72 1.52 -20.89
CA THR A 215 6.33 1.03 -22.13
C THR A 215 6.01 2.00 -23.29
N LEU A 216 6.78 1.92 -24.38
CA LEU A 216 6.53 2.77 -25.56
C LEU A 216 5.11 2.56 -26.13
N ALA A 217 4.59 1.33 -26.04
CA ALA A 217 3.21 0.98 -26.45
C ALA A 217 2.14 1.61 -25.53
N ALA A 218 2.43 1.77 -24.24
CA ALA A 218 1.51 2.40 -23.28
C ALA A 218 1.30 3.91 -23.53
N ARG A 219 2.11 4.55 -24.39
CA ARG A 219 1.96 5.98 -24.75
C ARG A 219 0.71 6.30 -25.57
N MET A 220 -0.03 5.31 -26.06
CA MET A 220 -1.29 5.50 -26.81
C MET A 220 -2.56 5.25 -25.96
N LEU A 221 -2.41 4.94 -24.68
CA LEU A 221 -3.51 4.57 -23.79
C LEU A 221 -4.20 5.80 -23.16
N PRO A 222 -5.48 5.66 -22.72
CA PRO A 222 -6.37 6.79 -22.42
C PRO A 222 -5.96 7.66 -21.23
N CYS A 223 -5.10 7.17 -20.32
CA CYS A 223 -4.47 8.05 -19.32
C CYS A 223 -3.26 8.79 -19.93
N ARG A 224 -3.57 9.67 -20.88
CA ARG A 224 -2.62 10.64 -21.42
C ARG A 224 -3.16 12.06 -21.33
#